data_AF-A0A5J4PR39-F1
#
_entry.id   AF-A0A5J4PR39-F1
#
_cell.length_a   1.000
_cell.length_b   1.000
_cell.length_c   1.000
_cell.angle_alpha   90.00
_cell.angle_beta   90.00
_cell.angle_gamma   90.00
#
_symmetry.space_group_name_H-M   'P 1'
#
loop_
_entity.id
_entity.type
_entity.pdbx_description
1 polymer ?
#
loop_
_entity_poly.entity_id
_entity_poly.type
_entity_poly.pdbx_seq_one_letter_code
_entity_poly.pdbx_strand_id
1 'polypeptide(L)'
;MTLFKYPRLGDLYECITGISTGNDNKYLSKVKKSEFEVPFYKNPGSKKFKTNPDSYIINHFIEESLSVKDFMVRNKRFLLKEGITCSSMGLPFSACYLPPNSTFGVNANIFALQKDIYWMLSYLNSSLITYLVRGVLIRSNMVTSGYISQLPIIQLSQDEKQRLDRIAKETIESKIAENNAIKEIDSIIYKNLSIQESTIFKIEDFALNLSKRV
;
A
#
# COMPACT_ATOMS: atom_id res chain seq x y z
N MET A 1 15.14 -19.78 9.72
CA MET A 1 14.11 -18.93 9.10
C MET A 1 14.64 -18.43 7.75
N THR A 2 13.94 -18.75 6.66
CA THR A 2 14.35 -18.50 5.26
C THR A 2 13.62 -17.33 4.62
N LEU A 3 13.08 -16.39 5.41
CA LEU A 3 12.22 -15.28 4.93
C LEU A 3 12.80 -14.53 3.71
N PHE A 4 14.11 -14.27 3.70
CA PHE A 4 14.78 -13.55 2.62
C PHE A 4 15.14 -14.41 1.39
N LYS A 5 14.81 -15.70 1.41
CA LYS A 5 14.91 -16.62 0.26
C LYS A 5 13.61 -16.67 -0.55
N TYR A 6 12.50 -16.14 -0.02
CA TYR A 6 11.26 -16.05 -0.78
C TYR A 6 11.38 -15.03 -1.93
N PRO A 7 10.58 -15.18 -3.01
CA PRO A 7 10.51 -14.20 -4.08
C PRO A 7 10.19 -12.81 -3.55
N ARG A 8 10.67 -11.78 -4.24
CA ARG A 8 10.36 -10.39 -3.91
C ARG A 8 9.02 -9.99 -4.51
N LEU A 9 8.34 -9.05 -3.87
CA LEU A 9 7.06 -8.53 -4.36
C LEU A 9 7.19 -8.01 -5.79
N GLY A 10 8.28 -7.32 -6.11
CA GLY A 10 8.58 -6.82 -7.45
C GLY A 10 8.87 -7.89 -8.49
N ASP A 11 9.22 -9.11 -8.08
CA ASP A 11 9.43 -10.24 -9.00
C ASP A 11 8.09 -10.83 -9.48
N LEU A 12 7.02 -10.60 -8.70
CA LEU A 12 5.70 -11.19 -8.92
C LEU A 12 4.64 -10.17 -9.35
N TYR A 13 4.78 -8.92 -8.93
CA TYR A 13 3.78 -7.87 -9.09
C TYR A 13 4.41 -6.52 -9.43
N GLU A 14 3.62 -5.68 -10.10
CA GLU A 14 4.08 -4.38 -10.56
C GLU A 14 4.02 -3.37 -9.42
N CYS A 15 5.19 -3.00 -8.91
CA CYS A 15 5.38 -1.99 -7.86
C CYS A 15 5.84 -0.67 -8.50
N ILE A 16 4.93 0.28 -8.68
CA ILE A 16 5.13 1.45 -9.54
C ILE A 16 4.79 2.77 -8.85
N THR A 17 5.14 3.87 -9.53
CA THR A 17 4.72 5.24 -9.19
C THR A 17 3.88 5.83 -10.32
N GLY A 18 3.01 6.79 -10.00
CA GLY A 18 2.06 7.36 -10.95
C GLY A 18 2.36 8.81 -11.29
N ILE A 19 1.41 9.68 -10.98
CA ILE A 19 1.35 11.06 -11.46
C ILE A 19 2.09 12.00 -10.51
N SER A 20 2.97 12.83 -11.08
CA SER A 20 3.49 14.04 -10.45
C SER A 20 2.89 15.25 -11.15
N THR A 21 2.09 16.02 -10.44
CA THR A 21 1.37 17.19 -10.98
C THR A 21 2.28 18.42 -11.15
N GLY A 22 3.37 18.52 -10.39
CA GLY A 22 4.24 19.70 -10.33
C GLY A 22 3.61 20.93 -9.67
N ASN A 23 2.28 21.08 -9.75
CA ASN A 23 1.50 22.14 -9.13
C ASN A 23 0.11 21.62 -8.71
N ASP A 24 -0.01 21.13 -7.48
CA ASP A 24 -1.26 20.59 -6.95
C ASP A 24 -2.41 21.60 -6.97
N ASN A 25 -2.13 22.88 -6.68
CA ASN A 25 -3.16 23.91 -6.62
C ASN A 25 -3.84 24.16 -7.97
N LYS A 26 -3.12 23.95 -9.07
CA LYS A 26 -3.67 24.08 -10.43
C LYS A 26 -4.43 22.82 -10.85
N TYR A 27 -3.91 21.64 -10.52
CA TYR A 27 -4.35 20.39 -11.16
C TYR A 27 -5.21 19.48 -10.28
N LEU A 28 -5.36 19.80 -9.00
CA LEU A 28 -6.14 19.02 -8.05
C LEU A 28 -7.24 19.85 -7.40
N SER A 29 -8.39 19.22 -7.17
CA SER A 29 -9.47 19.79 -6.37
C SER A 29 -9.81 18.90 -5.18
N LYS A 30 -10.13 19.50 -4.03
CA LYS A 30 -10.60 18.75 -2.85
C LYS A 30 -12.02 18.23 -2.99
N VAL A 31 -12.80 18.82 -3.89
CA VAL A 31 -14.20 18.47 -4.11
C VAL A 31 -14.37 18.06 -5.57
N LYS A 32 -15.18 17.02 -5.80
CA LYS A 32 -15.54 16.61 -7.16
C LYS A 32 -16.37 17.71 -7.81
N LYS A 33 -15.95 18.19 -8.97
CA LYS A 33 -16.66 19.22 -9.74
C LYS A 33 -16.37 19.07 -11.22
N SER A 34 -17.06 19.85 -12.06
CA SER A 34 -16.75 19.93 -13.49
C SER A 34 -15.25 20.14 -13.70
N GLU A 35 -14.69 19.41 -14.67
CA GLU A 35 -13.26 19.32 -14.98
C GLU A 35 -12.37 18.61 -13.95
N PHE A 36 -12.86 18.27 -12.75
CA PHE A 36 -12.11 17.58 -11.68
C PHE A 36 -12.93 16.40 -11.14
N GLU A 37 -13.04 15.34 -11.93
CA GLU A 37 -13.96 14.24 -11.63
C GLU A 37 -13.27 12.93 -11.26
N VAL A 38 -12.01 12.78 -11.65
CA VAL A 38 -11.25 11.54 -11.47
C VAL A 38 -10.63 11.53 -10.07
N PRO A 39 -10.99 10.57 -9.19
CA PRO A 39 -10.39 10.46 -7.87
C PRO A 39 -8.88 10.27 -7.94
N PHE A 40 -8.14 10.99 -7.09
CA PHE A 40 -6.69 10.98 -7.04
C PHE A 40 -6.17 10.62 -5.64
N TYR A 41 -5.47 9.49 -5.56
CA TYR A 41 -4.89 8.94 -4.34
C TYR A 41 -3.39 9.27 -4.29
N LYS A 42 -2.97 10.11 -3.34
CA LYS A 42 -1.57 10.50 -3.15
C LYS A 42 -0.92 9.65 -2.07
N ASN A 43 -1.24 9.88 -0.81
CA ASN A 43 -0.59 9.23 0.32
C ASN A 43 -1.61 8.86 1.40
N PRO A 44 -1.85 7.56 1.67
CA PRO A 44 -2.76 7.15 2.72
C PRO A 44 -2.29 7.55 4.14
N GLY A 45 -1.02 7.95 4.30
CA GLY A 45 -0.47 8.39 5.58
C GLY A 45 -0.42 7.24 6.59
N SER A 46 -1.14 7.37 7.71
CA SER A 46 -1.25 6.31 8.72
C SER A 46 -2.46 5.39 8.53
N LYS A 47 -3.37 5.69 7.59
CA LYS A 47 -4.58 4.88 7.35
C LYS A 47 -4.18 3.52 6.80
N LYS A 48 -4.80 2.44 7.28
CA LYS A 48 -4.64 1.08 6.77
C LYS A 48 -5.94 0.58 6.13
N PHE A 49 -5.82 -0.34 5.19
CA PHE A 49 -6.89 -1.00 4.44
C PHE A 49 -7.73 -0.09 3.53
N LYS A 50 -8.19 1.06 4.01
CA LYS A 50 -9.09 1.97 3.29
C LYS A 50 -8.68 3.43 3.48
N THR A 51 -8.77 4.19 2.41
CA THR A 51 -8.74 5.66 2.45
C THR A 51 -9.71 6.24 1.44
N ASN A 52 -10.13 7.46 1.68
CA ASN A 52 -10.79 8.29 0.68
C ASN A 52 -9.74 8.89 -0.27
N PRO A 53 -10.14 9.30 -1.49
CA PRO A 53 -9.28 10.08 -2.37
C PRO A 53 -8.76 11.33 -1.65
N ASP A 54 -7.50 11.71 -1.90
CA ASP A 54 -6.92 12.94 -1.36
C ASP A 54 -7.47 14.19 -2.06
N SER A 55 -7.89 14.01 -3.31
CA SER A 55 -8.37 15.05 -4.23
C SER A 55 -8.97 14.40 -5.49
N TYR A 56 -9.38 15.23 -6.45
CA TYR A 56 -9.78 14.89 -7.80
C TYR A 56 -8.87 15.61 -8.77
N ILE A 57 -8.36 14.92 -9.79
CA ILE A 57 -7.43 15.47 -10.80
C ILE A 57 -8.20 16.01 -12.00
N ILE A 58 -7.62 16.98 -12.72
CA ILE A 58 -8.18 17.49 -13.98
C ILE A 58 -8.52 16.37 -14.96
N ASN A 59 -9.64 16.47 -15.67
CA ASN A 59 -10.12 15.39 -16.57
C ASN A 59 -9.16 15.10 -17.74
N HIS A 60 -8.48 16.12 -18.26
CA HIS A 60 -7.53 16.04 -19.39
C HIS A 60 -6.07 15.91 -18.93
N PHE A 61 -5.84 15.23 -17.80
CA PHE A 61 -4.51 15.10 -17.20
C PHE A 61 -3.49 14.36 -18.09
N ILE A 62 -3.94 13.54 -19.05
CA ILE A 62 -3.06 12.88 -20.00
C ILE A 62 -2.54 13.89 -21.02
N GLU A 63 -3.42 14.71 -21.58
CA GLU A 63 -3.09 15.77 -22.53
C GLU A 63 -2.22 16.85 -21.89
N GLU A 64 -2.54 17.25 -20.64
CA GLU A 64 -1.74 18.21 -19.88
C GLU A 64 -0.29 17.71 -19.71
N SER A 65 -0.10 16.40 -19.47
CA SER A 65 1.22 15.79 -19.32
C SER A 65 2.08 15.79 -20.60
N LEU A 66 1.47 15.98 -21.77
CA LEU A 66 2.18 16.14 -23.04
C LEU A 66 2.64 17.57 -23.26
N SER A 67 1.95 18.54 -22.63
CA SER A 67 2.14 19.97 -22.88
C SER A 67 2.95 20.65 -21.77
N VAL A 68 2.89 20.14 -20.55
CA VAL A 68 3.53 20.73 -19.37
C VAL A 68 4.65 19.83 -18.87
N LYS A 69 5.89 20.30 -19.00
CA LYS A 69 7.11 19.55 -18.65
C LYS A 69 7.10 19.01 -17.21
N ASP A 70 6.58 19.78 -16.26
CA ASP A 70 6.59 19.42 -14.83
C ASP A 70 5.38 18.56 -14.41
N PHE A 71 4.40 18.38 -15.32
CA PHE A 71 3.29 17.46 -15.13
C PHE A 71 3.67 16.10 -15.74
N MET A 72 4.10 15.16 -14.92
CA MET A 72 4.52 13.85 -15.36
C MET A 72 3.46 12.79 -15.08
N VAL A 73 3.05 12.07 -16.13
CA VAL A 73 2.24 10.86 -16.01
C VAL A 73 3.09 9.66 -16.40
N ARG A 74 3.29 8.74 -15.44
CA ARG A 74 4.02 7.48 -15.63
C ARG A 74 3.07 6.30 -15.59
N ASN A 75 3.51 5.16 -16.12
CA ASN A 75 2.81 3.89 -15.98
C ASN A 75 1.33 3.93 -16.42
N LYS A 76 1.07 4.62 -17.55
CA LYS A 76 -0.28 4.93 -18.07
C LYS A 76 -1.22 3.72 -18.13
N ARG A 77 -0.68 2.52 -18.40
CA ARG A 77 -1.42 1.25 -18.47
C ARG A 77 -2.10 0.80 -17.17
N PHE A 78 -1.78 1.43 -16.03
CA PHE A 78 -2.35 1.13 -14.72
C PHE A 78 -3.30 2.21 -14.19
N LEU A 79 -3.39 3.35 -14.87
CA LEU A 79 -4.37 4.37 -14.51
C LEU A 79 -5.78 3.81 -14.62
N LEU A 80 -6.66 4.21 -13.71
CA LEU A 80 -8.05 3.75 -13.62
C LEU A 80 -8.21 2.27 -13.25
N LYS A 81 -7.13 1.53 -13.01
CA LYS A 81 -7.18 0.15 -12.52
C LYS A 81 -7.27 0.09 -11.00
N GLU A 82 -7.92 -0.97 -10.54
CA GLU A 82 -7.93 -1.40 -9.16
C GLU A 82 -6.51 -1.82 -8.72
N GLY A 83 -6.15 -1.57 -7.46
CA GLY A 83 -4.84 -1.94 -6.92
C GLY A 83 -4.69 -1.63 -5.44
N ILE A 84 -3.46 -1.39 -5.02
CA ILE A 84 -3.10 -1.02 -3.64
C ILE A 84 -2.23 0.24 -3.68
N THR A 85 -2.56 1.23 -2.87
CA THR A 85 -1.74 2.43 -2.67
C THR A 85 -1.07 2.40 -1.30
N CYS A 86 0.23 2.67 -1.24
CA CYS A 86 1.02 2.58 -0.02
C CYS A 86 1.44 3.95 0.49
N SER A 87 1.70 4.04 1.80
CA SER A 87 2.31 5.24 2.37
C SER A 87 3.76 5.37 1.94
N SER A 88 4.13 6.57 1.50
CA SER A 88 5.51 6.93 1.14
C SER A 88 6.17 7.73 2.26
N MET A 89 5.46 8.74 2.75
CA MET A 89 5.90 9.64 3.81
C MET A 89 5.06 9.40 5.06
N GLY A 90 5.70 9.44 6.22
CA GLY A 90 5.08 9.17 7.51
C GLY A 90 5.93 8.20 8.32
N LEU A 91 5.53 7.99 9.58
CA LEU A 91 6.23 7.09 10.49
C LEU A 91 5.79 5.62 10.26
N PRO A 92 4.50 5.24 10.38
CA PRO A 92 4.07 3.89 10.05
C PRO A 92 4.08 3.63 8.54
N PHE A 93 4.39 2.39 8.16
CA PHE A 93 4.04 1.89 6.83
C PHE A 93 2.56 1.47 6.82
N SER A 94 1.84 1.85 5.77
CA SER A 94 0.46 1.44 5.57
C SER A 94 0.16 1.19 4.10
N ALA A 95 -0.84 0.35 3.86
CA ALA A 95 -1.36 0.07 2.54
C ALA A 95 -2.89 0.20 2.55
N CYS A 96 -3.45 0.86 1.55
CA CYS A 96 -4.88 1.01 1.35
C CYS A 96 -5.29 0.48 -0.02
N TYR A 97 -6.52 0.00 -0.10
CA TYR A 97 -7.17 -0.34 -1.35
C TYR A 97 -7.25 0.90 -2.28
N LEU A 98 -6.84 0.73 -3.53
CA LEU A 98 -6.99 1.70 -4.61
C LEU A 98 -8.18 1.26 -5.49
N PRO A 99 -9.32 1.96 -5.47
CA PRO A 99 -10.50 1.55 -6.23
C PRO A 99 -10.30 1.67 -7.75
N PRO A 100 -11.05 0.90 -8.57
CA PRO A 100 -11.10 1.12 -10.01
C PRO A 100 -11.63 2.53 -10.34
N ASN A 101 -11.38 3.00 -11.56
CA ASN A 101 -11.74 4.36 -12.03
C ASN A 101 -11.08 5.49 -11.22
N SER A 102 -9.97 5.21 -10.53
CA SER A 102 -9.18 6.20 -9.82
C SER A 102 -7.74 6.28 -10.34
N THR A 103 -7.03 7.34 -9.98
CA THR A 103 -5.63 7.56 -10.32
C THR A 103 -4.80 7.73 -9.06
N PHE A 104 -3.48 7.63 -9.22
CA PHE A 104 -2.54 7.57 -8.09
C PHE A 104 -1.31 8.44 -8.33
N GLY A 105 -0.77 8.97 -7.23
CA GLY A 105 0.39 9.85 -7.23
C GLY A 105 1.73 9.11 -7.29
N VAL A 106 2.80 9.81 -6.91
CA VAL A 106 4.18 9.31 -6.92
C VAL A 106 4.50 8.28 -5.84
N ASN A 107 3.54 7.94 -4.97
CA ASN A 107 3.72 6.92 -3.95
C ASN A 107 3.92 5.52 -4.57
N ALA A 108 4.37 4.58 -3.75
CA ALA A 108 4.38 3.18 -4.14
C ALA A 108 2.92 2.70 -4.32
N ASN A 109 2.63 2.13 -5.49
CA ASN A 109 1.37 1.49 -5.79
C ASN A 109 1.65 0.10 -6.34
N ILE A 110 0.81 -0.87 -5.98
CA ILE A 110 0.98 -2.28 -6.33
C ILE A 110 -0.22 -2.72 -7.15
N PHE A 111 0.04 -3.30 -8.32
CA PHE A 111 -0.98 -3.85 -9.20
C PHE A 111 -0.81 -5.36 -9.31
N ALA A 112 -1.82 -6.07 -8.83
CA ALA A 112 -1.89 -7.53 -8.82
C ALA A 112 -3.14 -8.00 -9.59
N LEU A 113 -3.25 -9.30 -9.82
CA LEU A 113 -4.51 -9.90 -10.29
C LEU A 113 -5.60 -9.65 -9.23
N GLN A 114 -6.85 -9.47 -9.67
CA GLN A 114 -7.95 -9.12 -8.77
C GLN A 114 -8.11 -10.09 -7.59
N LYS A 115 -7.90 -11.40 -7.83
CA LYS A 115 -7.93 -12.45 -6.81
C LYS A 115 -6.87 -12.30 -5.72
N ASP A 116 -5.83 -11.50 -5.96
CA ASP A 116 -4.68 -11.36 -5.08
C ASP A 116 -4.67 -10.03 -4.29
N ILE A 117 -5.55 -9.08 -4.63
CA ILE A 117 -5.55 -7.73 -4.05
C ILE A 117 -5.77 -7.76 -2.54
N TYR A 118 -6.81 -8.43 -2.06
CA TYR A 118 -7.22 -8.31 -0.66
C TYR A 118 -6.33 -9.10 0.30
N TRP A 119 -5.89 -10.30 -0.05
CA TRP A 119 -4.92 -11.02 0.81
C TRP A 119 -3.59 -10.27 0.87
N MET A 120 -3.16 -9.67 -0.25
CA MET A 120 -1.94 -8.88 -0.29
C MET A 120 -2.08 -7.60 0.53
N LEU A 121 -3.24 -6.95 0.48
CA LEU A 121 -3.56 -5.80 1.32
C LEU A 121 -3.48 -6.15 2.81
N SER A 122 -4.01 -7.31 3.22
CA SER A 122 -3.83 -7.83 4.57
C SER A 122 -2.36 -8.06 4.91
N TYR A 123 -1.64 -8.78 4.04
CA TYR A 123 -0.22 -9.07 4.23
C TYR A 123 0.62 -7.80 4.43
N LEU A 124 0.43 -6.80 3.57
CA LEU A 124 1.13 -5.51 3.62
C LEU A 124 0.85 -4.72 4.89
N ASN A 125 -0.33 -4.88 5.51
CA ASN A 125 -0.66 -4.17 6.74
C ASN A 125 -0.22 -4.88 8.03
N SER A 126 0.37 -6.07 7.92
CA SER A 126 0.90 -6.84 9.06
C SER A 126 2.04 -6.11 9.82
N SER A 127 2.24 -6.52 11.07
CA SER A 127 3.35 -6.06 11.90
C SER A 127 4.69 -6.51 11.32
N LEU A 128 4.75 -7.70 10.71
CA LEU A 128 5.94 -8.17 9.99
C LEU A 128 6.35 -7.21 8.88
N ILE A 129 5.42 -6.79 8.02
CA ILE A 129 5.75 -5.87 6.93
C ILE A 129 6.13 -4.49 7.47
N THR A 130 5.45 -4.01 8.51
CA THR A 130 5.83 -2.75 9.17
C THR A 130 7.28 -2.81 9.68
N TYR A 131 7.65 -3.91 10.35
CA TYR A 131 9.00 -4.16 10.83
C TYR A 131 10.02 -4.27 9.68
N LEU A 132 9.70 -4.98 8.60
CA LEU A 132 10.61 -5.11 7.46
C LEU A 132 10.84 -3.77 6.76
N VAL A 133 9.79 -3.00 6.49
CA VAL A 133 9.93 -1.69 5.85
C VAL A 133 10.74 -0.76 6.77
N ARG A 134 10.31 -0.56 8.01
CA ARG A 134 10.86 0.51 8.87
C ARG A 134 12.03 0.11 9.75
N GLY A 135 12.17 -1.17 10.06
CA GLY A 135 13.25 -1.70 10.89
C GLY A 135 14.43 -2.25 10.08
N VAL A 136 14.20 -2.67 8.83
CA VAL A 136 15.21 -3.37 8.01
C VAL A 136 15.55 -2.61 6.73
N LEU A 137 14.56 -2.27 5.91
CA LEU A 137 14.80 -1.79 4.54
C LEU A 137 15.15 -0.30 4.47
N ILE A 138 14.54 0.55 5.30
CA ILE A 138 14.74 2.00 5.20
C ILE A 138 14.90 2.66 6.57
N ARG A 139 15.90 3.56 6.66
CA ARG A 139 16.15 4.44 7.83
C ARG A 139 15.74 5.89 7.60
N SER A 140 15.19 6.21 6.43
CA SER A 140 14.64 7.51 6.09
C SER A 140 13.11 7.50 6.16
N ASN A 141 12.52 8.68 6.11
CA ASN A 141 11.07 8.85 6.16
C ASN A 141 10.36 8.54 4.83
N MET A 142 11.09 8.31 3.73
CA MET A 142 10.54 8.19 2.37
C MET A 142 10.61 6.77 1.82
N VAL A 143 9.52 6.02 1.96
CA VAL A 143 9.33 4.71 1.35
C VAL A 143 9.00 4.88 -0.14
N THR A 144 9.83 4.31 -1.01
CA THR A 144 9.68 4.33 -2.47
C THR A 144 9.20 2.98 -3.00
N SER A 145 8.70 2.94 -4.24
CA SER A 145 8.29 1.69 -4.89
C SER A 145 9.43 0.68 -4.97
N GLY A 146 10.68 1.14 -5.08
CA GLY A 146 11.88 0.29 -5.08
C GLY A 146 12.13 -0.41 -3.75
N TYR A 147 11.76 0.17 -2.60
CA TYR A 147 11.83 -0.55 -1.32
C TYR A 147 10.70 -1.56 -1.18
N ILE A 148 9.48 -1.16 -1.57
CA ILE A 148 8.31 -2.04 -1.55
C ILE A 148 8.49 -3.25 -2.44
N SER A 149 9.14 -3.08 -3.59
CA SER A 149 9.43 -4.18 -4.51
C SER A 149 10.38 -5.23 -3.90
N GLN A 150 11.16 -4.90 -2.86
CA GLN A 150 12.09 -5.82 -2.18
C GLN A 150 11.45 -6.60 -1.02
N LEU A 151 10.18 -6.33 -0.69
CA LEU A 151 9.50 -7.08 0.35
C LEU A 151 9.40 -8.57 -0.05
N PRO A 152 9.75 -9.51 0.84
CA PRO A 152 9.57 -10.93 0.56
C PRO A 152 8.07 -11.24 0.47
N ILE A 153 7.69 -12.16 -0.42
CA ILE A 153 6.32 -12.71 -0.49
C ILE A 153 6.35 -14.15 0.00
N ILE A 154 5.80 -14.34 1.19
CA ILE A 154 5.78 -15.64 1.86
C ILE A 154 4.85 -16.61 1.12
N GLN A 155 5.13 -17.90 1.25
CA GLN A 155 4.31 -18.94 0.64
C GLN A 155 3.06 -19.20 1.50
N LEU A 156 1.94 -18.66 1.05
CA LEU A 156 0.62 -18.88 1.66
C LEU A 156 -0.14 -20.00 0.93
N SER A 157 -0.74 -20.90 1.70
CA SER A 157 -1.76 -21.82 1.21
C SER A 157 -2.99 -21.08 0.71
N GLN A 158 -3.83 -21.78 -0.05
CA GLN A 158 -5.06 -21.20 -0.58
C GLN A 158 -6.04 -20.82 0.55
N ASP A 159 -6.12 -21.62 1.62
CA ASP A 159 -6.93 -21.30 2.80
C ASP A 159 -6.43 -20.02 3.50
N GLU A 160 -5.12 -19.90 3.74
CA GLU A 160 -4.56 -18.70 4.36
C GLU A 160 -4.82 -17.45 3.51
N LYS A 161 -4.67 -17.55 2.17
CA LYS A 161 -5.02 -16.44 1.27
C LYS A 161 -6.50 -16.07 1.37
N GLN A 162 -7.41 -17.05 1.38
CA GLN A 162 -8.84 -16.80 1.52
C GLN A 162 -9.19 -16.13 2.86
N ARG A 163 -8.55 -16.57 3.94
CA ARG A 163 -8.74 -15.95 5.27
C ARG A 163 -8.24 -14.51 5.30
N LEU A 164 -7.05 -14.26 4.77
CA LEU A 164 -6.48 -12.91 4.68
C LEU A 164 -7.32 -12.00 3.77
N ASP A 165 -7.82 -12.52 2.65
CA ASP A 165 -8.73 -11.80 1.75
C ASP A 165 -10.02 -11.38 2.47
N ARG A 166 -10.65 -12.31 3.20
CA ARG A 166 -11.85 -12.04 3.99
C ARG A 166 -11.61 -10.94 5.03
N ILE A 167 -10.52 -11.04 5.80
CA ILE A 167 -10.18 -10.04 6.83
C ILE A 167 -10.05 -8.64 6.20
N ALA A 168 -9.36 -8.50 5.06
CA ALA A 168 -9.22 -7.21 4.38
C ALA A 168 -10.58 -6.64 3.96
N LYS A 169 -11.43 -7.45 3.33
CA LYS A 169 -12.78 -7.03 2.90
C LYS A 169 -13.64 -6.60 4.08
N GLU A 170 -13.70 -7.41 5.13
CA GLU A 170 -14.45 -7.10 6.35
C GLU A 170 -13.93 -5.84 7.04
N THR A 171 -12.62 -5.59 7.00
CA THR A 171 -12.02 -4.37 7.55
C THR A 171 -12.37 -3.13 6.70
N ILE A 172 -12.33 -3.22 5.37
CA ILE A 172 -12.75 -2.14 4.44
C ILE A 172 -14.23 -1.80 4.62
N GLU A 173 -15.06 -2.80 4.90
CA GLU A 173 -16.48 -2.67 5.18
C GLU A 173 -16.78 -2.28 6.63
N SER A 174 -15.75 -2.05 7.45
CA SER A 174 -15.86 -1.68 8.87
C SER A 174 -16.61 -2.72 9.73
N LYS A 175 -16.63 -3.99 9.31
CA LYS A 175 -17.16 -5.13 10.08
C LYS A 175 -16.19 -5.62 11.15
N ILE A 176 -14.89 -5.44 10.92
CA ILE A 176 -13.83 -5.74 11.87
C ILE A 176 -13.01 -4.47 12.14
N ALA A 177 -12.68 -4.22 13.40
CA ALA A 177 -11.82 -3.12 13.78
C ALA A 177 -10.37 -3.38 13.31
N GLU A 178 -9.70 -2.34 12.80
CA GLU A 178 -8.35 -2.43 12.22
C GLU A 178 -7.35 -3.17 13.13
N ASN A 179 -7.32 -2.84 14.43
CA ASN A 179 -6.41 -3.50 15.38
C ASN A 179 -6.69 -5.00 15.56
N ASN A 180 -7.95 -5.42 15.48
CA ASN A 180 -8.30 -6.83 15.57
C ASN A 180 -7.93 -7.56 14.27
N ALA A 181 -8.19 -6.92 13.12
CA ALA A 181 -7.78 -7.44 11.82
C ALA A 181 -6.26 -7.67 11.75
N ILE A 182 -5.45 -6.71 12.21
CA ILE A 182 -3.99 -6.85 12.24
C ILE A 182 -3.56 -8.01 13.12
N LYS A 183 -4.14 -8.17 14.32
CA LYS A 183 -3.83 -9.32 15.20
C LYS A 183 -4.13 -10.67 14.55
N GLU A 184 -5.27 -10.77 13.87
CA GLU A 184 -5.65 -12.01 13.15
C GLU A 184 -4.70 -12.29 11.96
N ILE A 185 -4.35 -11.26 11.19
CA ILE A 185 -3.38 -11.34 10.10
C ILE A 185 -2.01 -11.79 10.61
N ASP A 186 -1.53 -11.15 11.67
CA ASP A 186 -0.24 -11.46 12.29
C ASP A 186 -0.20 -12.91 12.79
N SER A 187 -1.28 -13.38 13.43
CA SER A 187 -1.40 -14.79 13.85
C SER A 187 -1.25 -15.77 12.67
N ILE A 188 -1.90 -15.49 11.53
CA ILE A 188 -1.79 -16.32 10.32
C ILE A 188 -0.35 -16.33 9.80
N ILE A 189 0.26 -15.14 9.66
CA ILE A 189 1.61 -14.98 9.10
C ILE A 189 2.67 -15.64 9.99
N TYR A 190 2.61 -15.42 11.31
CA TYR A 190 3.59 -15.96 12.24
C TYR A 190 3.51 -17.47 12.35
N LYS A 191 2.29 -18.04 12.33
CA LYS A 191 2.08 -19.48 12.27
C LYS A 191 2.65 -20.07 10.97
N ASN A 192 2.33 -19.47 9.82
CA ASN A 192 2.84 -19.90 8.52
C ASN A 192 4.38 -19.95 8.49
N LEU A 193 5.03 -18.90 9.00
CA LEU A 193 6.48 -18.78 9.02
C LEU A 193 7.17 -19.53 10.16
N SER A 194 6.40 -20.10 11.10
CA SER A 194 6.92 -20.72 12.33
C SER A 194 7.89 -19.79 13.09
N ILE A 195 7.51 -18.51 13.21
CA ILE A 195 8.34 -17.53 13.93
C ILE A 195 8.32 -17.84 15.42
N GLN A 196 9.50 -17.82 16.06
CA GLN A 196 9.61 -18.00 17.50
C GLN A 196 8.97 -16.84 18.25
N GLU A 197 8.36 -17.14 19.41
CA GLU A 197 7.66 -16.16 20.25
C GLU A 197 8.55 -14.96 20.64
N SER A 198 9.83 -15.20 20.93
CA SER A 198 10.80 -14.14 21.23
C SER A 198 11.02 -13.17 20.05
N THR A 199 10.85 -13.64 18.81
CA THR A 199 10.97 -12.82 17.60
C THR A 199 9.64 -12.13 17.30
N ILE A 200 8.50 -12.81 17.49
CA ILE A 200 7.17 -12.21 17.41
C ILE A 200 7.09 -10.99 18.33
N PHE A 201 7.49 -11.16 19.60
CA PHE A 201 7.50 -10.07 20.57
C PHE A 201 8.31 -8.87 20.08
N LYS A 202 9.51 -9.07 19.52
CA LYS A 202 10.34 -7.99 18.98
C LYS A 202 9.70 -7.27 17.79
N ILE A 203 9.04 -8.02 16.90
CA ILE A 203 8.35 -7.46 15.73
C ILE A 203 7.16 -6.60 16.17
N GLU A 204 6.32 -7.14 17.06
CA GLU A 204 5.12 -6.46 17.55
C GLU A 204 5.48 -5.23 18.41
N ASP A 205 6.44 -5.38 19.33
CA ASP A 205 6.94 -4.27 20.15
C ASP A 205 7.51 -3.15 19.27
N PHE A 206 8.27 -3.48 18.23
CA PHE A 206 8.76 -2.49 17.27
C PHE A 206 7.61 -1.80 16.53
N ALA A 207 6.65 -2.56 16.00
CA ALA A 207 5.52 -2.01 15.23
C ALA A 207 4.63 -1.09 16.09
N LEU A 208 4.38 -1.46 17.35
CA LEU A 208 3.58 -0.68 18.29
C LEU A 208 4.30 0.58 18.81
N ASN A 209 5.61 0.50 18.99
CA ASN A 209 6.42 1.60 19.56
C ASN A 209 7.23 2.36 18.52
N LEU A 210 6.85 2.30 17.24
CA LEU A 210 7.62 2.88 16.14
C LEU A 210 7.88 4.39 16.35
N SER A 211 6.87 5.15 16.82
CA SER A 211 7.00 6.58 17.10
C SER A 211 7.97 6.94 18.23
N LYS A 212 8.33 5.98 19.08
CA LYS A 212 9.31 6.17 20.18
C LYS A 212 10.73 5.74 19.78
N ARG A 213 10.90 5.17 18.57
CA ARG A 213 12.15 4.53 18.10
C ARG A 213 12.79 5.23 16.90
N VAL A 214 12.11 6.21 16.30
CA VAL A 214 12.57 6.99 15.15
C VAL A 214 12.76 8.44 15.57
#